data_AF-A0A350J7Z1-F1
#
_entry.id   AF-A0A350J7Z1-F1
#
_cell.length_a   1.000
_cell.length_b   1.000
_cell.length_c   1.000
_cell.angle_alpha   90.00
_cell.angle_beta   90.00
_cell.angle_gamma   90.00
#
_symmetry.space_group_name_H-M   'P 1'
#
loop_
_entity.id
_entity.type
_entity.pdbx_description
1 polymer ?
#
loop_
_entity_poly.entity_id
_entity_poly.type
_entity_poly.pdbx_seq_one_letter_code
_entity_poly.pdbx_strand_id
1 'polypeptide(L)'
;MKGKNAVVIVIVLAVFAIAMFFMMNLLKDLGSKRASEKSSEEINALAASFADKDMMIYMIGDCPEDLRLLGDKLTVMSPEDMNENNMPVKWSGTHFIEYDQWGNKVDEVTPRDYPENMLIILNISRPLTDGEADIISRCAVDNKIPLIIIGKDTIEDFRARVMLVKKNYGSFDSMEFIAGVGGEDMPLSADSVENGGRELASEIMMFALDLFTTEDGLNGA
;
A
#
# COMPACT_ATOMS: atom_id res chain seq x y z
N MET A 1 6.54 -72.09 8.68
CA MET A 1 7.11 -70.91 9.39
C MET A 1 7.49 -69.72 8.49
N LYS A 2 7.40 -69.79 7.14
CA LYS A 2 7.79 -68.67 6.25
C LYS A 2 6.74 -67.54 6.11
N GLY A 3 5.45 -67.83 6.29
CA GLY A 3 4.37 -66.82 6.15
C GLY A 3 4.19 -65.88 7.34
N LYS A 4 4.46 -66.33 8.58
CA LYS A 4 4.36 -65.47 9.78
C LYS A 4 5.42 -64.36 9.80
N ASN A 5 6.63 -64.65 9.35
CA ASN A 5 7.70 -63.66 9.30
C ASN A 5 7.45 -62.59 8.22
N ALA A 6 6.84 -62.96 7.10
CA ALA A 6 6.45 -62.00 6.05
C ALA A 6 5.39 -61.01 6.54
N VAL A 7 4.38 -61.49 7.30
CA VAL A 7 3.34 -60.61 7.87
C VAL A 7 3.92 -59.64 8.90
N VAL A 8 4.85 -60.09 9.75
CA VAL A 8 5.52 -59.22 10.73
C VAL A 8 6.35 -58.14 10.03
N ILE A 9 7.07 -58.48 8.96
CA ILE A 9 7.85 -57.51 8.19
C ILE A 9 6.94 -56.45 7.54
N VAL A 10 5.79 -56.85 6.99
CA VAL A 10 4.82 -55.91 6.39
C VAL A 10 4.24 -54.97 7.45
N ILE A 11 3.90 -55.49 8.64
CA ILE A 11 3.38 -54.66 9.75
C ILE A 11 4.44 -53.66 10.21
N VAL A 12 5.70 -54.08 10.36
CA VAL A 12 6.80 -53.18 10.77
C VAL A 12 7.04 -52.09 9.72
N LEU A 13 7.03 -52.44 8.43
CA LEU A 13 7.18 -51.46 7.34
C LEU A 13 6.00 -50.48 7.28
N ALA A 14 4.77 -50.95 7.51
CA ALA A 14 3.59 -50.08 7.56
C ALA A 14 3.65 -49.09 8.74
N VAL A 15 4.06 -49.56 9.92
CA VAL A 15 4.27 -48.68 11.09
C VAL A 15 5.37 -47.66 10.83
N PHE A 16 6.46 -48.07 10.18
CA PHE A 16 7.57 -47.17 9.83
C PHE A 16 7.15 -46.11 8.81
N ALA A 17 6.36 -46.50 7.80
CA ALA A 17 5.83 -45.57 6.79
C ALA A 17 4.87 -44.54 7.42
N ILE A 18 4.01 -44.98 8.34
CA ILE A 18 3.10 -44.09 9.08
C ILE A 18 3.92 -43.11 9.97
N ALA A 19 4.93 -43.61 10.68
CA ALA A 19 5.80 -42.77 11.51
C ALA A 19 6.56 -41.72 10.67
N MET A 20 7.07 -42.10 9.50
CA MET A 20 7.71 -41.16 8.56
C MET A 20 6.72 -40.11 8.05
N PHE A 21 5.49 -40.49 7.74
CA PHE A 21 4.45 -39.54 7.30
C PHE A 21 4.14 -38.49 8.37
N PHE A 22 3.98 -38.91 9.64
CA PHE A 22 3.79 -37.96 10.76
C PHE A 22 5.01 -37.07 10.99
N MET A 23 6.23 -37.62 10.89
CA MET A 23 7.46 -36.85 11.04
C MET A 23 7.63 -35.79 9.95
N MET A 24 7.28 -36.10 8.68
CA MET A 24 7.31 -35.11 7.59
C MET A 24 6.32 -33.97 7.82
N ASN A 25 5.12 -34.27 8.34
CA ASN A 25 4.14 -33.22 8.64
C ASN A 25 4.58 -32.32 9.81
N LEU A 26 5.20 -32.89 10.85
CA LEU A 26 5.76 -32.11 11.96
C LEU A 26 6.93 -31.22 11.50
N LEU A 27 7.80 -31.72 10.62
CA LEU A 27 8.90 -30.93 10.06
C LEU A 27 8.39 -29.77 9.19
N LYS A 28 7.32 -29.99 8.41
CA LYS A 28 6.67 -28.92 7.64
C LYS A 28 6.05 -27.86 8.55
N ASP A 29 5.34 -28.28 9.60
CA ASP A 29 4.68 -27.36 10.55
C ASP A 29 5.70 -26.57 11.40
N LEU A 30 6.82 -27.17 11.77
CA LEU A 30 7.92 -26.47 12.45
C LEU A 30 8.64 -25.48 11.53
N GLY A 31 8.83 -25.85 10.26
CA GLY A 31 9.44 -24.99 9.25
C GLY A 31 8.58 -23.77 8.93
N SER A 32 7.27 -23.96 8.74
CA SER A 32 6.33 -22.86 8.49
C SER A 32 6.21 -21.92 9.69
N LYS A 33 6.19 -22.45 10.92
CA LYS A 33 6.16 -21.63 12.14
C LYS A 33 7.39 -20.73 12.27
N ARG A 34 8.59 -21.28 12.08
CA ARG A 34 9.83 -20.47 12.14
C ARG A 34 9.92 -19.43 11.03
N ALA A 35 9.47 -19.77 9.82
CA ALA A 35 9.43 -18.81 8.71
C ALA A 35 8.44 -17.67 9.01
N SER A 36 7.27 -17.99 9.59
CA SER A 36 6.27 -17.01 10.00
C SER A 36 6.76 -16.11 11.13
N GLU A 37 7.45 -16.66 12.14
CA GLU A 37 8.07 -15.89 13.23
C GLU A 37 9.12 -14.92 12.69
N LYS A 38 10.06 -15.39 11.86
CA LYS A 38 11.10 -14.54 11.26
C LYS A 38 10.50 -13.42 10.40
N SER A 39 9.50 -13.75 9.58
CA SER A 39 8.79 -12.76 8.76
C SER A 39 8.03 -11.73 9.61
N SER A 40 7.51 -12.13 10.78
CA SER A 40 6.86 -11.21 11.71
C SER A 40 7.88 -10.31 12.43
N GLU A 41 9.09 -10.79 12.71
CA GLU A 41 10.17 -9.96 13.26
C GLU A 41 10.63 -8.90 12.25
N GLU A 42 10.78 -9.28 10.97
CA GLU A 42 11.18 -8.38 9.89
C GLU A 42 10.18 -7.23 9.70
N ILE A 43 8.87 -7.52 9.69
CA ILE A 43 7.86 -6.47 9.51
C ILE A 43 7.74 -5.56 10.72
N ASN A 44 7.91 -6.09 11.94
CA ASN A 44 7.94 -5.28 13.14
C ASN A 44 9.18 -4.36 13.17
N ALA A 45 10.33 -4.83 12.67
CA ALA A 45 11.54 -4.01 12.55
C ALA A 45 11.37 -2.90 11.50
N LEU A 46 10.70 -3.19 10.37
CA LEU A 46 10.33 -2.17 9.39
C LEU A 46 9.41 -1.12 10.01
N ALA A 47 8.31 -1.54 10.65
CA ALA A 47 7.38 -0.62 11.30
C ALA A 47 8.07 0.24 12.38
N ALA A 48 8.98 -0.35 13.16
CA ALA A 48 9.75 0.40 14.17
C ALA A 48 10.63 1.49 13.54
N SER A 49 11.07 1.32 12.29
CA SER A 49 11.88 2.32 11.57
C SER A 49 11.11 3.60 11.22
N PHE A 50 9.77 3.59 11.32
CA PHE A 50 8.92 4.74 11.09
C PHE A 50 8.70 5.61 12.34
N ALA A 51 9.00 5.10 13.54
CA ALA A 51 8.65 5.75 14.79
C ALA A 51 9.17 7.20 14.89
N ASP A 52 10.41 7.43 14.42
CA ASP A 52 11.08 8.73 14.50
C ASP A 52 11.00 9.52 13.17
N LYS A 53 10.31 9.00 12.16
CA LYS A 53 10.19 9.66 10.85
C LYS A 53 9.00 10.62 10.86
N ASP A 54 9.24 11.87 10.47
CA ASP A 54 8.15 12.82 10.23
C ASP A 54 7.58 12.55 8.84
N MET A 55 6.61 11.64 8.76
CA MET A 55 5.95 11.22 7.53
C MET A 55 4.55 10.66 7.83
N MET A 56 3.67 10.69 6.84
CA MET A 56 2.31 10.14 6.93
C MET A 56 1.94 9.40 5.65
N ILE A 57 1.38 8.20 5.79
CA ILE A 57 0.83 7.40 4.68
C ILE A 57 -0.70 7.49 4.71
N TYR A 58 -1.31 7.88 3.59
CA TYR A 58 -2.74 7.84 3.35
C TYR A 58 -3.07 6.64 2.46
N MET A 59 -3.58 5.57 3.05
CA MET A 59 -4.05 4.38 2.33
C MET A 59 -5.54 4.52 2.03
N ILE A 60 -5.90 4.50 0.75
CA ILE A 60 -7.27 4.60 0.28
C ILE A 60 -7.67 3.29 -0.40
N GLY A 61 -8.69 2.62 0.14
CA GLY A 61 -9.13 1.30 -0.30
C GLY A 61 -8.57 0.18 0.57
N ASP A 62 -8.13 -0.91 -0.06
CA ASP A 62 -7.76 -2.13 0.64
C ASP A 62 -6.41 -1.98 1.37
N CYS A 63 -6.45 -1.96 2.71
CA CYS A 63 -5.27 -1.83 3.55
C CYS A 63 -4.84 -3.19 4.12
N PRO A 64 -3.61 -3.67 3.83
CA PRO A 64 -3.05 -4.83 4.50
C PRO A 64 -3.01 -4.66 6.03
N GLU A 65 -3.31 -5.73 6.77
CA GLU A 65 -3.38 -5.70 8.23
C GLU A 65 -2.03 -5.32 8.86
N ASP A 66 -0.93 -5.88 8.35
CA ASP A 66 0.40 -5.60 8.87
C ASP A 66 0.84 -4.13 8.67
N LEU A 67 0.26 -3.40 7.70
CA LEU A 67 0.55 -1.97 7.53
C LEU A 67 0.01 -1.14 8.70
N ARG A 68 -1.02 -1.64 9.41
CA ARG A 68 -1.60 -0.96 10.59
C ARG A 68 -0.65 -0.88 11.77
N LEU A 69 0.46 -1.63 11.75
CA LEU A 69 1.55 -1.52 12.73
C LEU A 69 2.20 -0.14 12.74
N LEU A 70 2.06 0.64 11.66
CA LEU A 70 2.54 2.02 11.58
C LEU A 70 1.77 3.00 12.49
N GLY A 71 0.64 2.61 13.06
CA GLY A 71 -0.08 3.39 14.06
C GLY A 71 -0.49 4.78 13.56
N ASP A 72 0.02 5.82 14.21
CA ASP A 72 -0.29 7.22 13.93
C ASP A 72 0.30 7.74 12.61
N LYS A 73 1.23 6.98 11.99
CA LYS A 73 1.82 7.27 10.67
C LYS A 73 0.95 6.79 9.51
N LEU A 74 -0.19 6.15 9.78
CA LEU A 74 -1.10 5.62 8.77
C LEU A 74 -2.52 6.17 8.96
N THR A 75 -3.05 6.79 7.92
CA THR A 75 -4.48 7.06 7.78
C THR A 75 -5.07 6.08 6.77
N VAL A 76 -6.11 5.35 7.16
CA VAL A 76 -6.84 4.44 6.26
C VAL A 76 -8.22 5.04 5.98
N MET A 77 -8.58 5.13 4.70
CA MET A 77 -9.83 5.73 4.24
C MET A 77 -10.51 4.80 3.22
N SER A 78 -11.84 4.77 3.19
CA SER A 78 -12.55 4.10 2.10
C SER A 78 -12.59 4.99 0.85
N PRO A 79 -12.69 4.42 -0.36
CA PRO A 79 -12.78 5.21 -1.58
C PRO A 79 -13.95 6.21 -1.56
N GLU A 80 -15.09 5.82 -1.01
CA GLU A 80 -16.32 6.62 -0.96
C GLU A 80 -16.20 7.87 -0.08
N ASP A 81 -15.27 7.82 0.88
CA ASP A 81 -15.00 8.96 1.73
C ASP A 81 -14.21 10.03 0.97
N MET A 82 -13.49 9.71 -0.10
CA MET A 82 -12.58 10.64 -0.78
C MET A 82 -13.25 11.95 -1.23
N ASN A 83 -12.94 13.05 -0.54
CA ASN A 83 -13.46 14.38 -0.82
C ASN A 83 -12.48 15.48 -0.36
N GLU A 84 -12.78 16.73 -0.70
CA GLU A 84 -11.90 17.87 -0.36
C GLU A 84 -11.75 18.12 1.15
N ASN A 85 -12.67 17.58 1.96
CA ASN A 85 -12.65 17.69 3.42
C ASN A 85 -11.83 16.61 4.12
N ASN A 86 -11.33 15.60 3.42
CA ASN A 86 -10.51 14.57 4.05
C ASN A 86 -9.26 14.19 3.26
N MET A 87 -9.16 14.66 2.03
CA MET A 87 -7.97 14.52 1.20
C MET A 87 -7.04 15.73 1.37
N PRO A 88 -5.71 15.53 1.25
CA PRO A 88 -4.70 16.56 1.42
C PRO A 88 -4.68 17.59 0.27
N VAL A 89 -5.77 18.35 0.16
CA VAL A 89 -5.96 19.40 -0.83
C VAL A 89 -5.60 20.75 -0.20
N LYS A 90 -4.44 21.33 -0.56
CA LYS A 90 -4.12 22.71 -0.20
C LYS A 90 -4.93 23.64 -1.08
N TRP A 91 -5.88 24.33 -0.47
CA TRP A 91 -6.47 25.52 -1.04
C TRP A 91 -5.42 26.63 -0.95
N SER A 92 -5.29 27.49 -1.97
CA SER A 92 -4.29 28.57 -1.91
C SER A 92 -4.40 29.31 -0.58
N GLY A 93 -3.27 29.76 0.01
CA GLY A 93 -3.15 30.32 1.37
C GLY A 93 -3.94 31.60 1.68
N THR A 94 -5.00 31.86 0.92
CA THR A 94 -5.94 32.95 1.06
C THR A 94 -7.25 32.38 1.58
N HIS A 95 -7.79 32.94 2.67
CA HIS A 95 -9.18 32.69 3.04
C HIS A 95 -10.08 33.14 1.88
N PHE A 96 -10.84 32.21 1.32
CA PHE A 96 -11.90 32.55 0.37
C PHE A 96 -13.19 32.68 1.15
N ILE A 97 -13.79 33.87 1.07
CA ILE A 97 -15.13 34.13 1.57
C ILE A 97 -15.97 34.57 0.37
N GLU A 98 -16.92 33.73 -0.03
CA GLU A 98 -17.88 34.08 -1.07
C GLU A 98 -19.03 34.86 -0.45
N TYR A 99 -19.36 35.99 -1.06
CA TYR A 99 -20.50 36.83 -0.69
C TYR A 99 -21.51 36.85 -1.81
N ASP A 100 -22.80 36.77 -1.47
CA ASP A 100 -23.87 36.95 -2.46
C ASP A 100 -23.95 38.43 -2.91
N GLN A 101 -24.82 38.69 -3.89
CA GLN A 101 -25.08 40.04 -4.39
C GLN A 101 -25.63 41.02 -3.34
N TRP A 102 -26.03 40.54 -2.15
CA TRP A 102 -26.52 41.33 -1.03
C TRP A 102 -25.47 41.48 0.08
N GLY A 103 -24.27 40.92 -0.09
CA GLY A 103 -23.18 40.96 0.87
C GLY A 103 -23.30 39.95 2.02
N ASN A 104 -24.19 38.96 1.94
CA ASN A 104 -24.22 37.88 2.91
C ASN A 104 -23.17 36.83 2.56
N LYS A 105 -22.52 36.29 3.59
CA LYS A 105 -21.56 35.20 3.46
C LYS A 105 -22.29 33.92 3.02
N VAL A 106 -21.88 33.36 1.89
CA VAL A 106 -22.46 32.16 1.28
C VAL A 106 -21.57 30.95 1.51
N ASP A 107 -20.25 31.14 1.43
CA ASP A 107 -19.26 30.08 1.62
C ASP A 107 -17.96 30.62 2.23
N GLU A 108 -17.25 29.77 2.99
CA GLU A 108 -15.91 30.06 3.49
C GLU A 108 -15.03 28.81 3.49
N VAL A 109 -13.88 28.94 2.84
CA VAL A 109 -12.90 27.86 2.74
C VAL A 109 -11.59 28.30 3.41
N THR A 110 -11.18 27.54 4.42
CA THR A 110 -9.90 27.72 5.12
C THR A 110 -8.89 26.69 4.61
N PRO A 111 -7.66 27.09 4.23
CA PRO A 111 -6.60 26.15 3.90
C PRO A 111 -6.34 25.18 5.07
N ARG A 112 -6.24 23.89 4.76
CA ARG A 112 -5.91 22.85 5.75
C ARG A 112 -4.41 22.63 5.76
N ASP A 113 -3.83 22.61 6.96
CA ASP A 113 -2.45 22.22 7.15
C ASP A 113 -2.34 20.69 7.11
N TYR A 114 -1.45 20.19 6.26
CA TYR A 114 -1.13 18.78 6.12
C TYR A 114 0.36 18.57 6.40
N PRO A 115 0.77 17.37 6.89
CA PRO A 115 2.18 17.04 7.10
C PRO A 115 3.03 17.34 5.85
N GLU A 116 4.29 17.73 6.04
CA GLU A 116 5.18 18.07 4.93
C GLU A 116 5.53 16.83 4.09
N ASN A 117 5.79 15.72 4.76
CA ASN A 117 6.14 14.44 4.15
C ASN A 117 4.92 13.51 4.13
N MET A 118 4.27 13.40 2.98
CA MET A 118 3.09 12.56 2.80
C MET A 118 3.22 11.65 1.59
N LEU A 119 2.67 10.45 1.70
CA LEU A 119 2.50 9.52 0.59
C LEU A 119 1.04 9.08 0.54
N ILE A 120 0.41 9.17 -0.64
CA ILE A 120 -0.91 8.59 -0.87
C ILE A 120 -0.74 7.25 -1.58
N ILE A 121 -1.49 6.24 -1.14
CA ILE A 121 -1.55 4.92 -1.78
C ILE A 121 -3.02 4.64 -2.11
N LEU A 122 -3.32 4.50 -3.40
CA LEU A 122 -4.61 4.07 -3.91
C LEU A 122 -4.57 2.57 -4.18
N ASN A 123 -5.26 1.80 -3.35
CA ASN A 123 -5.45 0.36 -3.56
C ASN A 123 -6.93 0.07 -3.78
N ILE A 124 -7.40 0.34 -5.00
CA ILE A 124 -8.83 0.29 -5.36
C ILE A 124 -8.99 -0.67 -6.54
N SER A 125 -9.88 -1.65 -6.39
CA SER A 125 -10.16 -2.69 -7.39
C SER A 125 -11.27 -2.31 -8.39
N ARG A 126 -11.53 -1.00 -8.56
CA ARG A 126 -12.54 -0.45 -9.47
C ARG A 126 -12.03 0.84 -10.12
N PRO A 127 -12.60 1.23 -11.27
CA PRO A 127 -12.43 2.57 -11.83
C PRO A 127 -12.72 3.68 -10.81
N LEU A 128 -12.01 4.80 -10.96
CA LEU A 128 -12.29 6.02 -10.19
C LEU A 128 -13.50 6.72 -10.80
N THR A 129 -14.34 7.29 -9.95
CA THR A 129 -15.34 8.26 -10.39
C THR A 129 -14.66 9.57 -10.80
N ASP A 130 -15.33 10.38 -11.63
CA ASP A 130 -14.77 11.67 -12.07
C ASP A 130 -14.36 12.59 -10.91
N GLY A 131 -15.12 12.57 -9.80
CA GLY A 131 -14.82 13.35 -8.60
C GLY A 131 -13.58 12.82 -7.87
N GLU A 132 -13.47 11.51 -7.68
CA GLU A 132 -12.30 10.88 -7.05
C GLU A 132 -11.04 11.13 -7.88
N ALA A 133 -11.11 10.97 -9.20
CA ALA A 133 -10.01 11.23 -10.11
C ALA A 133 -9.57 12.70 -10.07
N ASP A 134 -10.51 13.64 -9.96
CA ASP A 134 -10.18 15.06 -9.81
C ASP A 134 -9.45 15.36 -8.48
N ILE A 135 -9.97 14.85 -7.37
CA ILE A 135 -9.38 15.07 -6.05
C ILE A 135 -7.97 14.48 -5.97
N ILE A 136 -7.77 13.26 -6.46
CA ILE A 136 -6.46 12.61 -6.50
C ILE A 136 -5.50 13.38 -7.41
N SER A 137 -5.98 13.81 -8.59
CA SER A 137 -5.18 14.64 -9.49
C SER A 137 -4.72 15.92 -8.80
N ARG A 138 -5.59 16.60 -8.05
CA ARG A 138 -5.22 17.83 -7.31
C ARG A 138 -4.21 17.54 -6.19
N CYS A 139 -4.39 16.45 -5.45
CA CYS A 139 -3.41 16.04 -4.42
C CYS A 139 -2.04 15.79 -5.04
N ALA A 140 -1.99 15.02 -6.13
CA ALA A 140 -0.75 14.57 -6.75
C ALA A 140 -0.07 15.67 -7.57
N VAL A 141 -0.82 16.45 -8.36
CA VAL A 141 -0.28 17.44 -9.30
C VAL A 141 -0.12 18.80 -8.65
N ASP A 142 -1.18 19.35 -8.06
CA ASP A 142 -1.16 20.73 -7.56
C ASP A 142 -0.41 20.83 -6.24
N ASN A 143 -0.64 19.86 -5.33
CA ASN A 143 -0.01 19.83 -4.01
C ASN A 143 1.29 19.03 -3.98
N LYS A 144 1.66 18.43 -5.12
CA LYS A 144 2.91 17.67 -5.30
C LYS A 144 3.08 16.53 -4.28
N ILE A 145 1.99 15.89 -3.89
CA ILE A 145 2.03 14.77 -2.95
C ILE A 145 2.36 13.49 -3.75
N PRO A 146 3.44 12.77 -3.40
CA PRO A 146 3.73 11.46 -3.98
C PRO A 146 2.53 10.51 -3.91
N LEU A 147 2.30 9.78 -5.00
CA LEU A 147 1.16 8.90 -5.17
C LEU A 147 1.62 7.54 -5.68
N ILE A 148 1.21 6.46 -5.01
CA ILE A 148 1.24 5.10 -5.56
C ILE A 148 -0.18 4.69 -5.90
N ILE A 149 -0.36 4.13 -7.09
CA ILE A 149 -1.63 3.59 -7.56
C ILE A 149 -1.45 2.11 -7.83
N ILE A 150 -2.33 1.28 -7.27
CA ILE A 150 -2.34 -0.16 -7.45
C ILE A 150 -3.61 -0.52 -8.22
N GLY A 151 -3.44 -1.32 -9.26
CA GLY A 151 -4.54 -1.84 -10.07
C GLY A 151 -4.72 -1.10 -11.39
N LYS A 152 -4.89 -1.89 -12.44
CA LYS A 152 -5.00 -1.44 -13.83
C LYS A 152 -5.98 -0.29 -14.04
N ASP A 153 -7.23 -0.46 -13.63
CA ASP A 153 -8.32 0.46 -13.97
C ASP A 153 -8.07 1.84 -13.35
N THR A 154 -7.70 1.85 -12.06
CA THR A 154 -7.34 3.06 -11.31
C THR A 154 -6.13 3.78 -11.92
N ILE A 155 -5.11 3.03 -12.38
CA ILE A 155 -3.94 3.59 -13.08
C ILE A 155 -4.38 4.22 -14.40
N GLU A 156 -5.16 3.52 -15.22
CA GLU A 156 -5.61 4.01 -16.52
C GLU A 156 -6.44 5.29 -16.39
N ASP A 157 -7.36 5.35 -15.42
CA ASP A 157 -8.19 6.53 -15.15
C ASP A 157 -7.36 7.73 -14.69
N PHE A 158 -6.46 7.53 -13.73
CA PHE A 158 -5.59 8.60 -13.26
C PHE A 158 -4.70 9.13 -14.39
N ARG A 159 -4.05 8.24 -15.16
CA ARG A 159 -3.20 8.63 -16.30
C ARG A 159 -3.98 9.41 -17.34
N ALA A 160 -5.23 9.02 -17.62
CA ALA A 160 -6.10 9.76 -18.53
C ALA A 160 -6.39 11.17 -17.99
N ARG A 161 -6.66 11.30 -16.67
CA ARG A 161 -6.93 12.59 -16.01
C ARG A 161 -5.74 13.54 -16.09
N VAL A 162 -4.53 13.05 -15.84
CA VAL A 162 -3.30 13.86 -15.86
C VAL A 162 -2.61 13.88 -17.24
N MET A 163 -3.27 13.37 -18.28
CA MET A 163 -2.78 13.33 -19.66
C MET A 163 -1.40 12.66 -19.85
N LEU A 164 -1.10 11.63 -19.06
CA LEU A 164 0.10 10.83 -19.23
C LEU A 164 -0.01 9.91 -20.45
N VAL A 165 1.14 9.51 -21.01
CA VAL A 165 1.21 8.62 -22.18
C VAL A 165 0.46 7.32 -21.88
N LYS A 166 -0.40 6.87 -22.80
CA LYS A 166 -1.11 5.59 -22.61
C LYS A 166 -0.11 4.42 -22.55
N LYS A 167 -0.24 3.59 -21.53
CA LYS A 167 0.50 2.33 -21.32
C LYS A 167 -0.49 1.22 -21.00
N ASN A 168 -0.09 -0.03 -21.19
CA ASN A 168 -0.89 -1.19 -20.83
C ASN A 168 -0.41 -1.70 -19.48
N TYR A 169 -1.33 -1.84 -18.53
CA TYR A 169 -1.05 -2.40 -17.21
C TYR A 169 -1.84 -3.71 -17.00
N GLY A 170 -1.26 -4.61 -16.21
CA GLY A 170 -1.90 -5.77 -15.63
C GLY A 170 -2.71 -5.42 -14.37
N SER A 171 -3.58 -6.35 -13.94
CA SER A 171 -4.46 -6.13 -12.78
C SER A 171 -3.72 -5.92 -11.47
N PHE A 172 -2.50 -6.45 -11.35
CA PHE A 172 -1.66 -6.36 -10.14
C PHE A 172 -0.47 -5.41 -10.34
N ASP A 173 -0.46 -4.64 -11.41
CA ASP A 173 0.57 -3.64 -11.60
C ASP A 173 0.34 -2.46 -10.66
N SER A 174 1.44 -1.78 -10.35
CA SER A 174 1.45 -0.53 -9.61
C SER A 174 2.08 0.58 -10.45
N MET A 175 1.82 1.83 -10.08
CA MET A 175 2.42 3.01 -10.69
C MET A 175 2.70 4.05 -9.61
N GLU A 176 3.90 4.62 -9.64
CA GLU A 176 4.25 5.80 -8.87
C GLU A 176 4.02 7.06 -9.71
N PHE A 177 3.60 8.14 -9.06
CA PHE A 177 3.60 9.47 -9.62
C PHE A 177 4.11 10.49 -8.62
N ILE A 178 5.13 11.26 -9.03
CA ILE A 178 5.64 12.43 -8.32
C ILE A 178 5.66 13.61 -9.29
N ALA A 179 4.92 14.67 -8.95
CA ALA A 179 4.87 15.87 -9.77
C ALA A 179 6.27 16.51 -9.93
N GLY A 180 6.64 16.81 -11.18
CA GLY A 180 7.94 17.41 -11.52
C GLY A 180 9.08 16.39 -11.72
N VAL A 181 8.97 15.18 -11.16
CA VAL A 181 9.94 14.09 -11.39
C VAL A 181 9.46 13.18 -12.51
N GLY A 182 8.19 12.79 -12.49
CA GLY A 182 7.59 11.87 -13.45
C GLY A 182 6.86 10.73 -12.75
N GLY A 183 6.69 9.62 -13.45
CA GLY A 183 6.12 8.40 -12.88
C GLY A 183 6.99 7.20 -13.19
N GLU A 184 7.15 6.34 -12.19
CA GLU A 184 7.77 5.03 -12.31
C GLU A 184 6.68 3.96 -12.47
N ASP A 185 6.88 3.03 -13.39
CA ASP A 185 5.98 1.90 -13.54
C ASP A 185 6.46 0.75 -12.66
N MET A 186 5.54 0.07 -11.99
CA MET A 186 5.80 -1.08 -11.12
C MET A 186 6.75 -0.78 -9.93
N PRO A 187 6.54 0.29 -9.14
CA PRO A 187 7.31 0.53 -7.91
C PRO A 187 7.13 -0.59 -6.86
N LEU A 188 6.00 -1.30 -6.92
CA LEU A 188 5.71 -2.50 -6.13
C LEU A 188 5.65 -3.70 -7.09
N SER A 189 6.18 -4.84 -6.67
CA SER A 189 6.20 -6.05 -7.49
C SER A 189 4.80 -6.61 -7.71
N ALA A 190 4.52 -7.11 -8.92
CA ALA A 190 3.21 -7.68 -9.23
C ALA A 190 2.87 -8.88 -8.33
N ASP A 191 3.88 -9.67 -7.94
CA ASP A 191 3.72 -10.81 -7.04
C ASP A 191 3.28 -10.35 -5.64
N SER A 192 3.85 -9.27 -5.10
CA SER A 192 3.46 -8.75 -3.79
C SER A 192 2.03 -8.18 -3.80
N VAL A 193 1.65 -7.51 -4.89
CA VAL A 193 0.30 -6.97 -5.08
C VAL A 193 -0.72 -8.11 -5.22
N GLU A 194 -0.41 -9.14 -6.01
CA GLU A 194 -1.27 -10.32 -6.19
C GLU A 194 -1.47 -11.09 -4.88
N ASN A 195 -0.38 -11.33 -4.14
CA ASN A 195 -0.44 -12.03 -2.86
C ASN A 195 -1.07 -11.19 -1.74
N GLY A 196 -0.92 -9.87 -1.82
CA GLY A 196 -1.42 -8.91 -0.85
C GLY A 196 -0.82 -9.12 0.55
N GLY A 197 -1.60 -8.75 1.58
CA GLY A 197 -1.26 -9.02 2.97
C GLY A 197 0.14 -8.51 3.35
N ARG A 198 0.93 -9.41 3.94
CA ARG A 198 2.25 -9.07 4.50
C ARG A 198 3.26 -8.61 3.45
N GLU A 199 3.28 -9.27 2.30
CA GLU A 199 4.28 -8.98 1.25
C GLU A 199 4.06 -7.57 0.70
N LEU A 200 2.80 -7.24 0.40
CA LEU A 200 2.43 -5.89 0.00
C LEU A 200 2.73 -4.85 1.09
N ALA A 201 2.41 -5.15 2.35
CA ALA A 201 2.71 -4.25 3.47
C ALA A 201 4.21 -3.96 3.59
N SER A 202 5.05 -4.99 3.46
CA SER A 202 6.50 -4.85 3.53
C SER A 202 7.07 -4.01 2.38
N GLU A 203 6.63 -4.25 1.14
CA GLU A 203 7.10 -3.45 0.00
C GLU A 203 6.66 -2.00 0.11
N ILE A 204 5.43 -1.74 0.54
CA ILE A 204 4.95 -0.36 0.80
C ILE A 204 5.84 0.33 1.85
N MET A 205 6.13 -0.36 2.96
CA MET A 205 6.98 0.22 4.02
C MET A 205 8.39 0.51 3.50
N MET A 206 8.98 -0.42 2.75
CA MET A 206 10.31 -0.24 2.17
C MET A 206 10.35 0.92 1.18
N PHE A 207 9.38 0.98 0.28
CA PHE A 207 9.25 2.07 -0.69
C PHE A 207 9.12 3.43 0.01
N ALA A 208 8.22 3.53 1.00
CA ALA A 208 8.00 4.78 1.71
C ALA A 208 9.26 5.23 2.47
N LEU A 209 10.01 4.30 3.07
CA LEU A 209 11.29 4.61 3.70
C LEU A 209 12.32 5.11 2.68
N ASP A 210 12.44 4.47 1.52
CA ASP A 210 13.39 4.89 0.48
C ASP A 210 13.07 6.31 -0.03
N LEU A 211 11.78 6.57 -0.29
CA LEU A 211 11.29 7.87 -0.74
C LEU A 211 11.63 9.01 0.22
N PHE A 212 11.49 8.80 1.54
CA PHE A 212 11.73 9.83 2.56
C PHE A 212 13.12 9.76 3.21
N THR A 213 13.99 8.84 2.80
CA THR A 213 15.39 8.79 3.26
C THR A 213 16.37 9.32 2.22
N THR A 214 15.97 9.34 0.94
CA THR A 214 16.75 9.91 -0.16
C THR A 214 16.71 11.45 -0.23
N GLU A 215 16.32 12.14 0.85
CA GLU A 215 16.26 13.62 0.98
C GLU A 215 17.62 14.37 0.97
N ASP A 216 18.70 13.76 0.46
CA ASP A 216 19.80 14.51 -0.18
C ASP A 216 19.53 14.76 -1.69
N GLY A 217 18.46 14.21 -2.26
CA GLY A 217 18.18 14.18 -3.71
C GLY A 217 17.05 15.07 -4.22
N LEU A 218 16.08 15.47 -3.37
CA LEU A 218 14.92 16.26 -3.80
C LEU A 218 14.99 17.76 -3.45
N ASN A 219 15.96 18.18 -2.64
CA ASN A 219 16.27 19.58 -2.35
C ASN A 219 17.41 20.15 -3.23
N GLY A 220 17.79 19.46 -4.30
CA GLY A 220 18.99 19.74 -5.10
C GLY A 220 18.79 20.07 -6.59
N ALA A 221 17.58 20.38 -7.05
CA ALA A 221 17.32 20.74 -8.45
C ALA A 221 16.43 21.99 -8.60
#